data_AF-A0A818XJ77-F1
#
_entry.id   AF-A0A818XJ77-F1
#
_cell.length_a   1.000
_cell.length_b   1.000
_cell.length_c   1.000
_cell.angle_alpha   90.00
_cell.angle_beta   90.00
_cell.angle_gamma   90.00
#
_symmetry.space_group_name_H-M   'P 1'
#
loop_
_entity.id
_entity.type
_entity.pdbx_description
1 polymer ?
#
loop_
_entity_poly.entity_id
_entity_poly.type
_entity_poly.pdbx_seq_one_letter_code
_entity_poly.pdbx_strand_id
1 'polypeptide(L)'
;MQLYTPAYILSPKSDFHFKPFTDITEQTNINGSILFCSYCLSDGQRYLLTACCDDRGELLETCSINIEVPDRHKRKIQHARRIDLQKLWDFIMRIVTSTTMPWRIVIGRLGRLDHGELKSAYRNGQLVGWCLTHFNGSFGMMFTLPEVRQLGVSAVGNVSLALELFKFQEHVFCFVLCENEASYKMLEKLGYRSTCIVDWIIAISK
;
A
#
# COMPACT_ATOMS: atom_id res chain seq x y z
N MET A 1 7.63 -21.82 -21.41
CA MET A 1 7.82 -20.36 -21.48
C MET A 1 6.44 -19.74 -21.63
N GLN A 2 5.88 -19.20 -20.56
CA GLN A 2 4.52 -18.65 -20.56
C GLN A 2 4.63 -17.14 -20.78
N LEU A 3 4.11 -16.67 -21.92
CA LEU A 3 4.07 -15.24 -22.25
C LEU A 3 3.10 -14.52 -21.30
N TYR A 4 3.49 -13.34 -20.83
CA TYR A 4 2.65 -12.48 -20.01
C TYR A 4 1.40 -12.04 -20.78
N THR A 5 0.23 -12.39 -20.26
CA THR A 5 -1.08 -11.87 -20.69
C THR A 5 -1.78 -11.26 -19.47
N PRO A 6 -2.06 -9.94 -19.47
CA PRO A 6 -2.76 -9.31 -18.36
C PRO A 6 -4.21 -9.83 -18.27
N ALA A 7 -4.73 -9.93 -17.04
CA ALA A 7 -6.11 -10.36 -16.80
C ALA A 7 -7.09 -9.24 -17.23
N TYR A 8 -8.10 -9.61 -18.00
CA TYR A 8 -9.25 -8.77 -18.33
C TYR A 8 -10.52 -9.50 -17.89
N ILE A 9 -11.44 -8.78 -17.25
CA ILE A 9 -12.76 -9.30 -16.88
C ILE A 9 -13.79 -8.58 -17.73
N LEU A 10 -14.61 -9.35 -18.45
CA LEU A 10 -15.81 -8.82 -19.10
C LEU A 10 -16.83 -8.48 -18.01
N SER A 11 -17.08 -7.18 -17.81
CA SER A 11 -18.16 -6.73 -16.93
C SER A 11 -19.52 -7.11 -17.54
N PRO A 12 -20.45 -7.70 -16.76
CA PRO A 12 -21.84 -7.85 -17.20
C PRO A 12 -22.41 -6.47 -17.53
N LYS A 13 -23.08 -6.33 -18.68
CA LYS A 13 -23.90 -5.15 -18.97
C LYS A 13 -25.06 -5.14 -17.96
N SER A 14 -24.89 -4.42 -16.87
CA SER A 14 -25.96 -4.18 -15.90
C SER A 14 -26.10 -2.68 -15.72
N ASP A 15 -27.34 -2.23 -15.82
CA ASP A 15 -27.74 -0.84 -15.86
C ASP A 15 -27.15 -0.06 -14.68
N PHE A 16 -26.57 1.10 -15.00
CA PHE A 16 -25.98 2.04 -14.05
C PHE A 16 -27.06 2.62 -13.13
N HIS A 17 -27.48 1.85 -12.12
CA HIS A 17 -28.15 2.35 -10.94
C HIS A 17 -27.28 1.99 -9.73
N PHE A 18 -26.69 3.02 -9.12
CA PHE A 18 -25.84 2.92 -7.94
C PHE A 18 -26.67 2.35 -6.78
N LYS A 19 -26.50 1.07 -6.44
CA LYS A 19 -27.13 0.48 -5.25
C LYS A 19 -26.40 0.96 -3.98
N PRO A 20 -27.11 1.24 -2.89
CA PRO A 20 -26.52 1.55 -1.59
C PRO A 20 -25.56 0.45 -1.13
N PHE A 21 -24.43 0.87 -0.57
CA PHE A 21 -23.30 0.02 -0.18
C PHE A 21 -23.65 -1.14 0.79
N THR A 22 -24.70 -0.98 1.60
CA THR A 22 -25.20 -1.99 2.53
C THR A 22 -25.59 -3.29 1.84
N ASP A 23 -26.17 -3.21 0.63
CA ASP A 23 -26.65 -4.39 -0.09
C ASP A 23 -25.50 -5.21 -0.70
N ILE A 24 -24.39 -4.54 -1.06
CA ILE A 24 -23.19 -5.17 -1.65
C ILE A 24 -22.39 -5.86 -0.55
N THR A 25 -22.30 -5.24 0.63
CA THR A 25 -21.62 -5.82 1.79
C THR A 25 -22.41 -6.97 2.37
N GLU A 26 -23.72 -6.87 2.56
CA GLU A 26 -24.51 -7.98 3.11
C GLU A 26 -24.51 -9.25 2.24
N GLN A 27 -24.41 -9.13 0.91
CA GLN A 27 -24.32 -10.32 0.04
C GLN A 27 -22.92 -10.95 -0.04
N THR A 28 -21.85 -10.15 0.12
CA THR A 28 -20.46 -10.64 0.02
C THR A 28 -19.88 -11.12 1.35
N ASN A 29 -20.48 -10.72 2.48
CA ASN A 29 -19.94 -10.94 3.82
C ASN A 29 -20.33 -12.29 4.45
N ILE A 30 -21.18 -13.09 3.81
CA ILE A 30 -21.70 -14.32 4.44
C ILE A 30 -20.90 -15.58 4.05
N ASN A 31 -20.23 -15.62 2.88
CA ASN A 31 -19.67 -16.87 2.33
C ASN A 31 -18.25 -16.77 1.71
N GLY A 32 -17.49 -15.68 1.95
CA GLY A 32 -16.17 -15.48 1.32
C GLY A 32 -14.98 -16.02 2.11
N SER A 33 -14.14 -16.82 1.44
CA SER A 33 -12.88 -17.36 1.96
C SER A 33 -11.82 -16.27 2.16
N ILE A 34 -10.85 -16.52 3.04
CA ILE A 34 -9.74 -15.59 3.30
C ILE A 34 -8.50 -16.10 2.58
N LEU A 35 -7.81 -15.21 1.86
CA LEU A 35 -6.50 -15.49 1.27
C LEU A 35 -5.41 -14.78 2.06
N PHE A 36 -4.58 -15.53 2.75
CA PHE A 36 -3.39 -15.05 3.43
C PHE A 36 -2.23 -15.03 2.43
N CYS A 37 -1.75 -13.85 2.07
CA CYS A 37 -0.55 -13.65 1.27
C CYS A 37 0.59 -13.14 2.15
N SER A 38 1.71 -13.83 2.15
CA SER A 38 2.94 -13.38 2.80
C SER A 38 4.05 -13.24 1.78
N TYR A 39 4.86 -12.19 1.88
CA TYR A 39 5.97 -11.99 0.96
C TYR A 39 7.22 -11.43 1.63
N CYS A 40 8.40 -11.80 1.14
CA CYS A 40 9.68 -11.23 1.54
C CYS A 40 10.58 -10.95 0.33
N LEU A 41 11.58 -10.09 0.54
CA LEU A 41 12.67 -9.92 -0.42
C LEU A 41 13.75 -10.96 -0.12
N SER A 42 14.26 -11.59 -1.19
CA SER A 42 15.53 -12.33 -1.14
C SER A 42 16.69 -11.43 -0.67
N ASP A 43 17.78 -12.03 -0.19
CA ASP A 43 18.95 -11.32 0.36
C ASP A 43 19.51 -10.25 -0.60
N GLY A 44 19.73 -10.62 -1.87
CA GLY A 44 20.15 -9.67 -2.91
C GLY A 44 19.05 -8.75 -3.45
N GLN A 45 17.82 -8.84 -2.91
CA GLN A 45 16.62 -8.15 -3.36
C GLN A 45 16.41 -8.26 -4.89
N ARG A 46 16.69 -9.46 -5.44
CA ARG A 46 16.49 -9.80 -6.87
C ARG A 46 15.19 -10.54 -7.10
N TYR A 47 14.73 -11.25 -6.07
CA TYR A 47 13.48 -12.00 -6.07
C TYR A 47 12.58 -11.53 -4.93
N LEU A 48 11.29 -11.45 -5.23
CA LEU A 48 10.21 -11.42 -4.26
C LEU A 48 9.76 -12.86 -4.04
N LEU A 49 9.89 -13.37 -2.83
CA LEU A 49 9.39 -14.68 -2.45
C LEU A 49 8.01 -14.47 -1.85
N THR A 50 7.01 -15.14 -2.37
CA THR A 50 5.62 -14.99 -1.93
C THR A 50 4.98 -16.35 -1.71
N ALA A 51 4.11 -16.42 -0.72
CA ALA A 51 3.30 -17.57 -0.38
C ALA A 51 1.87 -17.12 -0.08
N CYS A 52 0.90 -17.73 -0.76
CA CYS A 52 -0.52 -17.54 -0.53
C CYS A 52 -1.14 -18.84 -0.01
N CYS A 53 -1.94 -18.73 1.05
CA CYS A 53 -2.70 -19.84 1.61
C CYS A 53 -4.13 -19.39 1.89
N ASP A 54 -5.13 -20.24 1.67
CA ASP A 54 -6.47 -19.97 2.17
C ASP A 54 -6.58 -20.23 3.69
N ASP A 55 -7.73 -19.88 4.29
CA ASP A 55 -8.02 -20.10 5.71
C ASP A 55 -8.16 -21.57 6.12
N ARG A 56 -8.29 -22.48 5.16
CA ARG A 56 -8.46 -23.93 5.40
C ARG A 56 -7.19 -24.72 5.14
N GLY A 57 -6.18 -24.10 4.52
CA GLY A 57 -4.97 -24.77 4.05
C GLY A 57 -5.17 -25.63 2.79
N GLU A 58 -6.29 -25.48 2.07
CA GLU A 58 -6.58 -26.30 0.88
C GLU A 58 -5.85 -25.76 -0.36
N LEU A 59 -5.81 -24.43 -0.49
CA LEU A 59 -5.02 -23.73 -1.48
C LEU A 59 -3.70 -23.27 -0.86
N LEU A 60 -2.58 -23.74 -1.40
CA LEU A 60 -1.24 -23.26 -1.08
C LEU A 60 -0.45 -23.01 -2.36
N GLU A 61 -0.10 -21.75 -2.60
CA GLU A 61 0.62 -21.33 -3.80
C GLU A 61 1.86 -20.54 -3.38
N THR A 62 3.03 -20.97 -3.85
CA THR A 62 4.30 -20.27 -3.61
C THR A 62 4.90 -19.80 -4.93
N CYS A 63 5.50 -18.61 -4.95
CA CYS A 63 6.15 -18.10 -6.14
C CYS A 63 7.43 -17.31 -5.80
N SER A 64 8.45 -17.49 -6.63
CA SER A 64 9.64 -16.64 -6.67
C SER A 64 9.56 -15.72 -7.87
N ILE A 65 9.27 -14.44 -7.63
CA ILE A 65 9.07 -13.45 -8.69
C ILE A 65 10.37 -12.69 -8.88
N ASN A 66 10.93 -12.74 -10.10
CA ASN A 66 12.09 -11.91 -10.44
C ASN A 66 11.68 -10.43 -10.45
N ILE A 67 12.31 -9.65 -9.58
CA ILE A 67 12.14 -8.20 -9.42
C ILE A 67 13.43 -7.43 -9.75
N GLU A 68 14.44 -8.12 -10.27
CA GLU A 68 15.67 -7.50 -10.73
C GLU A 68 15.36 -6.46 -11.81
N VAL A 69 15.79 -5.23 -11.54
CA VAL A 69 15.66 -4.12 -12.46
C VAL A 69 17.05 -3.85 -13.06
N PRO A 70 17.22 -3.94 -14.40
CA PRO A 70 18.46 -3.54 -15.05
C PRO A 70 18.81 -2.09 -14.67
N ASP A 71 20.08 -1.83 -14.36
CA ASP A 71 20.56 -0.53 -13.86
C ASP A 71 19.89 -0.06 -12.55
N ARG A 72 19.71 -0.97 -11.59
CA ARG A 72 19.14 -0.67 -10.26
C ARG A 72 19.81 0.51 -9.54
N HIS A 73 21.11 0.73 -9.76
CA HIS A 73 21.84 1.85 -9.19
C HIS A 73 21.51 3.22 -9.83
N LYS A 74 21.09 3.23 -11.10
CA LYS A 74 20.65 4.46 -11.79
C LYS A 74 19.15 4.73 -11.58
N ARG A 75 18.38 3.68 -11.30
CA ARG A 75 16.95 3.78 -11.01
C ARG A 75 16.70 3.96 -9.52
N LYS A 76 15.64 4.70 -9.25
CA LYS A 76 15.32 5.18 -7.91
C LYS A 76 14.69 4.04 -7.11
N ILE A 77 15.19 3.76 -5.90
CA ILE A 77 14.84 2.58 -5.08
C ILE A 77 13.32 2.41 -4.92
N GLN A 78 12.56 3.50 -4.80
CA GLN A 78 11.10 3.46 -4.68
C GLN A 78 10.38 3.05 -5.97
N HIS A 79 10.94 3.36 -7.14
CA HIS A 79 10.37 2.95 -8.42
C HIS A 79 10.52 1.44 -8.64
N ALA A 80 11.61 0.84 -8.14
CA ALA A 80 11.76 -0.61 -8.07
C ALA A 80 10.65 -1.21 -7.19
N ARG A 81 10.43 -0.68 -5.98
CA ARG A 81 9.38 -1.18 -5.07
C ARG A 81 7.97 -1.15 -5.67
N ARG A 82 7.62 -0.12 -6.43
CA ARG A 82 6.32 -0.06 -7.13
C ARG A 82 6.16 -1.23 -8.11
N ILE A 83 7.21 -1.52 -8.87
CA ILE A 83 7.23 -2.64 -9.83
C ILE A 83 7.14 -3.98 -9.07
N ASP A 84 7.85 -4.12 -7.95
CA ASP A 84 7.86 -5.34 -7.14
C ASP A 84 6.46 -5.65 -6.60
N LEU A 85 5.78 -4.63 -6.05
CA LEU A 85 4.44 -4.74 -5.50
C LEU A 85 3.38 -4.95 -6.58
N GLN A 86 3.58 -4.38 -7.77
CA GLN A 86 2.70 -4.65 -8.90
C GLN A 86 2.78 -6.12 -9.32
N LYS A 87 4.00 -6.69 -9.41
CA LYS A 87 4.17 -8.11 -9.70
C LYS A 87 3.60 -9.01 -8.60
N LEU A 88 3.68 -8.59 -7.33
CA LEU A 88 3.00 -9.29 -6.22
C LEU A 88 1.49 -9.28 -6.41
N TRP A 89 0.91 -8.13 -6.74
CA TRP A 89 -0.52 -8.00 -6.99
C TRP A 89 -0.96 -8.88 -8.15
N ASP A 90 -0.21 -8.91 -9.25
CA ASP A 90 -0.50 -9.77 -10.40
C ASP A 90 -0.52 -11.26 -10.00
N PHE A 91 0.40 -11.68 -9.14
CA PHE A 91 0.41 -13.03 -8.58
C PHE A 91 -0.82 -13.33 -7.73
N ILE A 92 -1.23 -12.40 -6.86
CA ILE A 92 -2.44 -12.55 -6.03
C ILE A 92 -3.67 -12.62 -6.93
N MET A 93 -3.77 -11.74 -7.93
CA MET A 93 -4.88 -11.71 -8.88
C MET A 93 -4.98 -13.01 -9.68
N ARG A 94 -3.86 -13.63 -10.08
CA ARG A 94 -3.87 -14.96 -10.71
C ARG A 94 -4.57 -16.01 -9.84
N ILE A 95 -4.35 -15.99 -8.53
CA ILE A 95 -4.97 -16.94 -7.59
C ILE A 95 -6.44 -16.61 -7.35
N VAL A 96 -6.75 -15.34 -7.15
CA VAL A 96 -8.13 -14.89 -6.90
C VAL A 96 -9.02 -15.17 -8.12
N THR A 97 -8.48 -14.99 -9.33
CA THR A 97 -9.22 -15.22 -10.59
C THR A 97 -9.30 -16.68 -11.02
N SER A 98 -8.47 -17.58 -10.45
CA SER A 98 -8.57 -19.02 -10.74
C SER A 98 -9.74 -19.70 -10.02
N THR A 99 -10.38 -18.98 -9.10
CA THR A 99 -11.51 -19.46 -8.31
C THR A 99 -12.69 -18.50 -8.44
N THR A 100 -13.91 -19.00 -8.20
CA THR A 100 -15.14 -18.23 -8.34
C THR A 100 -15.66 -17.68 -7.01
N MET A 101 -14.92 -17.89 -5.93
CA MET A 101 -15.31 -17.50 -4.57
C MET A 101 -14.95 -16.03 -4.31
N PRO A 102 -15.75 -15.30 -3.51
CA PRO A 102 -15.36 -13.99 -3.04
C PRO A 102 -14.21 -14.12 -2.03
N TRP A 103 -13.13 -13.35 -2.23
CA TRP A 103 -11.92 -13.41 -1.39
C TRP A 103 -11.76 -12.17 -0.53
N ARG A 104 -11.39 -12.39 0.74
CA ARG A 104 -10.80 -11.37 1.61
C ARG A 104 -9.30 -11.56 1.67
N ILE A 105 -8.53 -10.59 1.18
CA ILE A 105 -7.07 -10.74 1.04
C ILE A 105 -6.37 -10.08 2.24
N VAL A 106 -5.53 -10.85 2.92
CA VAL A 106 -4.67 -10.36 4.01
C VAL A 106 -3.22 -10.43 3.52
N ILE A 107 -2.55 -9.29 3.36
CA ILE A 107 -1.17 -9.24 2.86
C ILE A 107 -0.21 -8.87 3.99
N GLY A 108 0.74 -9.76 4.29
CA GLY A 108 1.81 -9.56 5.26
C GLY A 108 3.19 -9.48 4.60
N ARG A 109 3.98 -8.45 4.95
CA ARG A 109 5.40 -8.40 4.59
C ARG A 109 6.22 -9.09 5.67
N LEU A 110 7.04 -10.05 5.28
CA LEU A 110 7.98 -10.77 6.14
C LEU A 110 9.38 -10.14 5.98
N GLY A 111 9.94 -9.60 7.06
CA GLY A 111 11.29 -8.99 7.09
C GLY A 111 11.32 -7.55 7.59
N ARG A 112 12.51 -6.92 7.58
CA ARG A 112 12.70 -5.54 8.07
C ARG A 112 12.01 -4.53 7.14
N LEU A 113 11.27 -3.59 7.74
CA LEU A 113 10.87 -2.34 7.09
C LEU A 113 12.14 -1.52 6.83
N ASP A 114 12.35 -1.14 5.58
CA ASP A 114 13.61 -0.53 5.13
C ASP A 114 13.57 1.00 5.33
N HIS A 115 14.74 1.67 5.37
CA HIS A 115 14.88 3.13 5.63
C HIS A 115 14.14 4.04 4.62
N GLY A 116 13.67 3.48 3.51
CA GLY A 116 12.85 4.17 2.52
C GLY A 116 11.34 4.08 2.75
N GLU A 117 10.88 3.21 3.66
CA GLU A 117 9.46 2.99 3.99
C GLU A 117 9.08 3.66 5.30
N LEU A 118 10.02 3.77 6.24
CA LEU A 118 9.86 4.44 7.52
C LEU A 118 10.86 5.59 7.64
N LYS A 119 10.35 6.78 7.92
CA LYS A 119 11.16 7.94 8.30
C LYS A 119 10.91 8.31 9.74
N SER A 120 11.98 8.73 10.41
CA SER A 120 12.00 9.05 11.83
C SER A 120 12.48 10.47 12.04
N ALA A 121 11.80 11.21 12.91
CA ALA A 121 12.22 12.53 13.37
C ALA A 121 12.87 12.40 14.75
N TYR A 122 14.05 12.98 14.91
CA TYR A 122 14.80 12.99 16.17
C TYR A 122 14.98 14.41 16.70
N ARG A 123 14.95 14.57 18.02
CA ARG A 123 15.30 15.81 18.71
C ARG A 123 16.15 15.48 19.93
N ASN A 124 17.30 16.14 20.05
CA ASN A 124 18.27 15.88 21.13
C ASN A 124 18.64 14.38 21.25
N GLY A 125 18.74 13.68 20.13
CA GLY A 125 19.02 12.23 20.08
C GLY A 125 17.84 11.31 20.41
N GLN A 126 16.68 11.85 20.77
CA GLN A 126 15.48 11.05 21.06
C GLN A 126 14.53 11.02 19.85
N LEU A 127 13.90 9.87 19.61
CA LEU A 127 12.85 9.71 18.60
C LEU A 127 11.61 10.49 19.05
N VAL A 128 11.14 11.41 18.20
CA VAL A 128 10.00 12.28 18.52
C VAL A 128 8.84 12.23 17.51
N GLY A 129 9.02 11.48 16.43
CA GLY A 129 7.96 11.26 15.45
C GLY A 129 8.40 10.34 14.32
N TRP A 130 7.44 9.91 13.51
CA TRP A 130 7.69 9.07 12.35
C TRP A 130 6.62 9.26 11.28
N CYS A 131 6.91 8.78 10.08
CA CYS A 131 5.94 8.64 9.00
C CYS A 131 6.31 7.46 8.10
N LEU A 132 5.30 6.90 7.43
CA LEU A 132 5.45 5.76 6.53
C LEU A 132 5.21 6.19 5.08
N THR A 133 5.86 5.49 4.15
CA THR A 133 5.50 5.50 2.73
C THR A 133 4.75 4.21 2.42
N HIS A 134 3.52 4.34 1.94
CA HIS A 134 2.67 3.22 1.53
C HIS A 134 3.12 2.64 0.19
N PHE A 135 2.61 1.45 -0.13
CA PHE A 135 2.92 0.68 -1.34
C PHE A 135 2.64 1.45 -2.65
N ASN A 136 1.65 2.33 -2.66
CA ASN A 136 1.29 3.14 -3.83
C ASN A 136 2.16 4.39 -4.01
N GLY A 137 3.15 4.60 -3.13
CA GLY A 137 4.03 5.77 -3.15
C GLY A 137 3.51 6.97 -2.36
N SER A 138 2.26 6.93 -1.88
CA SER A 138 1.78 7.93 -0.94
C SER A 138 2.53 7.85 0.38
N PHE A 139 2.66 8.96 1.09
CA PHE A 139 3.11 8.94 2.46
C PHE A 139 1.94 9.15 3.42
N GLY A 140 2.06 8.62 4.64
CA GLY A 140 1.00 8.66 5.65
C GLY A 140 1.50 8.13 6.98
N MET A 141 0.55 7.79 7.87
CA MET A 141 0.83 7.32 9.23
C MET A 141 1.80 8.25 9.98
N MET A 142 1.64 9.55 9.76
CA MET A 142 2.48 10.56 10.39
C MET A 142 2.08 10.70 11.85
N PHE A 143 3.06 10.49 12.73
CA PHE A 143 2.87 10.60 14.15
C PHE A 143 3.95 11.48 14.74
N THR A 144 3.54 12.35 15.67
CA THR A 144 4.43 13.21 16.45
C THR A 144 4.07 13.05 17.92
N LEU A 145 5.08 12.79 18.74
CA LEU A 145 4.95 12.66 20.19
C LEU A 145 4.23 13.88 20.78
N PRO A 146 3.26 13.69 21.71
CA PRO A 146 2.48 14.78 22.30
C PRO A 146 3.32 15.96 22.81
N GLU A 147 4.46 15.66 23.43
CA GLU A 147 5.36 16.61 24.10
C GLU A 147 6.02 17.59 23.12
N VAL A 148 6.09 17.23 21.83
CA VAL A 148 6.69 18.08 20.78
C VAL A 148 5.67 18.54 19.74
N ARG A 149 4.37 18.33 19.98
CA ARG A 149 3.31 18.84 19.10
C ARG A 149 3.31 20.36 19.11
N GLN A 150 2.81 20.95 18.03
CA GLN A 150 2.78 22.40 17.79
C GLN A 150 4.15 23.08 17.65
N LEU A 151 5.26 22.34 17.76
CA LEU A 151 6.61 22.84 17.54
C LEU A 151 7.06 22.70 16.07
N GLY A 152 6.13 22.46 15.14
CA GLY A 152 6.40 22.35 13.71
C GLY A 152 7.09 21.06 13.26
N VAL A 153 7.37 20.11 14.15
CA VAL A 153 8.09 18.85 13.85
C VAL A 153 7.43 18.07 12.71
N SER A 154 6.10 17.94 12.74
CA SER A 154 5.35 17.25 11.68
C SER A 154 5.46 17.94 10.32
N ALA A 155 5.48 19.27 10.29
CA ALA A 155 5.61 20.03 9.06
C ALA A 155 7.02 19.91 8.47
N VAL A 156 8.05 19.99 9.30
CA VAL A 156 9.45 19.78 8.89
C VAL A 156 9.66 18.35 8.39
N GLY A 157 9.12 17.36 9.10
CA GLY A 157 9.15 15.95 8.68
C GLY A 157 8.43 15.74 7.34
N ASN A 158 7.30 16.41 7.14
CA ASN A 158 6.56 16.38 5.88
C ASN A 158 7.38 16.96 4.72
N VAL A 159 7.94 18.15 4.88
CA VAL A 159 8.76 18.80 3.83
C VAL A 159 9.99 17.95 3.53
N SER A 160 10.69 17.46 4.56
CA SER A 160 11.87 16.61 4.37
C SER A 160 11.52 15.34 3.59
N LEU A 161 10.42 14.66 3.95
CA LEU A 161 9.98 13.48 3.24
C LEU A 161 9.54 13.83 1.83
N ALA A 162 8.77 14.90 1.63
CA ALA A 162 8.30 15.33 0.34
C ALA A 162 9.47 15.63 -0.61
N LEU A 163 10.49 16.35 -0.15
CA LEU A 163 11.70 16.61 -0.94
C LEU A 163 12.45 15.32 -1.30
N GLU A 164 12.47 14.34 -0.40
CA GLU A 164 13.06 13.03 -0.69
C GLU A 164 12.21 12.24 -1.70
N LEU A 165 10.88 12.29 -1.60
CA LEU A 165 9.96 11.67 -2.56
C LEU A 165 10.00 12.36 -3.93
N PHE A 166 10.14 13.69 -4.00
CA PHE A 166 10.30 14.46 -5.23
C PHE A 166 11.56 14.10 -6.00
N LYS A 167 12.61 13.64 -5.30
CA LYS A 167 13.75 13.05 -5.99
C LYS A 167 13.32 11.86 -6.81
N PHE A 168 12.17 11.22 -6.57
CA PHE A 168 11.84 9.91 -7.11
C PHE A 168 10.47 9.76 -7.78
N GLN A 169 9.53 10.64 -7.46
CA GLN A 169 8.16 10.65 -7.96
C GLN A 169 7.90 11.97 -8.68
N GLU A 170 7.10 11.92 -9.74
CA GLU A 170 6.65 13.14 -10.45
C GLU A 170 5.64 13.92 -9.59
N HIS A 171 4.87 13.20 -8.79
CA HIS A 171 3.89 13.76 -7.86
C HIS A 171 4.06 13.14 -6.47
N VAL A 172 4.07 14.00 -5.46
CA VAL A 172 4.08 13.61 -4.05
C VAL A 172 2.67 13.79 -3.49
N PHE A 173 2.12 12.74 -2.89
CA PHE A 173 0.74 12.74 -2.42
C PHE A 173 0.57 11.97 -1.11
N CYS A 174 -0.52 12.27 -0.40
CA CYS A 174 -0.89 11.62 0.86
C CYS A 174 -2.42 11.54 0.97
N PHE A 175 -2.90 10.65 1.84
CA PHE A 175 -4.31 10.55 2.19
C PHE A 175 -4.50 11.07 3.60
N VAL A 176 -5.45 11.96 3.78
CA VAL A 176 -5.79 12.56 5.07
C VAL A 176 -7.24 12.21 5.35
N LEU A 177 -7.53 11.66 6.52
CA LEU A 177 -8.89 11.45 6.98
C LEU A 177 -9.63 12.78 7.00
N CYS A 178 -10.88 12.81 6.53
CA CYS A 178 -11.66 14.03 6.38
C CYS A 178 -11.84 14.77 7.72
N GLU A 179 -11.84 14.06 8.84
CA GLU A 179 -11.95 14.62 10.18
C GLU A 179 -10.62 15.20 10.72
N ASN A 180 -9.48 14.90 10.08
CA ASN A 180 -8.16 15.34 10.52
C ASN A 180 -7.84 16.75 10.01
N GLU A 181 -8.59 17.74 10.51
CA GLU A 181 -8.45 19.15 10.11
C GLU A 181 -7.03 19.70 10.32
N ALA A 182 -6.35 19.25 11.37
CA ALA A 182 -5.00 19.73 11.71
C ALA A 182 -4.00 19.39 10.59
N SER A 183 -4.07 18.17 10.07
CA SER A 183 -3.20 17.73 8.97
C SER A 183 -3.56 18.42 7.66
N TYR A 184 -4.86 18.60 7.39
CA TYR A 184 -5.33 19.38 6.23
C TYR A 184 -4.78 20.80 6.22
N LYS A 185 -4.99 21.56 7.30
CA LYS A 185 -4.53 22.95 7.45
C LYS A 185 -3.01 23.06 7.35
N MET A 186 -2.27 22.07 7.88
CA MET A 186 -0.81 22.02 7.75
C MET A 186 -0.37 21.79 6.30
N LEU A 187 -0.93 20.76 5.64
CA LEU A 187 -0.56 20.39 4.27
C LEU A 187 -0.89 21.50 3.26
N GLU A 188 -2.03 22.16 3.43
CA GLU A 188 -2.43 23.29 2.59
C GLU A 188 -1.43 24.46 2.68
N LYS A 189 -0.95 24.78 3.89
CA LYS A 189 0.12 25.76 4.12
C LYS A 189 1.46 25.35 3.49
N LEU A 190 1.72 24.05 3.39
CA LEU A 190 2.89 23.49 2.71
C LEU A 190 2.74 23.43 1.18
N GLY A 191 1.60 23.85 0.64
CA GLY A 191 1.36 23.92 -0.81
C GLY A 191 0.64 22.72 -1.41
N TYR A 192 0.25 21.73 -0.61
CA TYR A 192 -0.59 20.63 -1.10
C TYR A 192 -1.99 21.13 -1.45
N ARG A 193 -2.65 20.43 -2.37
CA ARG A 193 -4.02 20.69 -2.81
C ARG A 193 -4.81 19.38 -2.83
N SER A 194 -6.08 19.44 -2.44
CA SER A 194 -6.98 18.31 -2.58
C SER A 194 -7.28 18.07 -4.07
N THR A 195 -7.06 16.85 -4.55
CA THR A 195 -7.27 16.47 -5.96
C THR A 195 -8.41 15.47 -6.14
N CYS A 196 -8.68 14.64 -5.13
CA CYS A 196 -9.74 13.64 -5.17
C CYS A 196 -10.15 13.25 -3.74
N ILE A 197 -11.32 12.60 -3.64
CA ILE A 197 -11.82 11.96 -2.42
C ILE A 197 -11.63 10.45 -2.61
N VAL A 198 -11.09 9.79 -1.60
CA VAL A 198 -10.85 8.34 -1.60
C VAL A 198 -11.41 7.74 -0.31
N ASP A 199 -12.28 6.75 -0.46
CA ASP A 199 -12.89 6.04 0.65
C ASP A 199 -12.08 4.78 1.01
N TRP A 200 -11.83 4.60 2.31
CA TRP A 200 -11.16 3.41 2.83
C TRP A 200 -12.19 2.45 3.42
N ILE A 201 -12.34 1.29 2.77
CA ILE A 201 -13.28 0.27 3.22
C ILE A 201 -12.55 -0.68 4.17
N ILE A 202 -12.91 -0.63 5.46
CA ILE A 202 -12.43 -1.58 6.46
C ILE A 202 -13.51 -2.67 6.64
N ALA A 203 -13.24 -3.86 6.13
CA ALA A 203 -14.09 -5.03 6.38
C ALA A 203 -13.77 -5.58 7.78
N ILE A 204 -14.63 -5.30 8.76
CA ILE A 204 -14.50 -5.81 10.13
C ILE A 204 -15.48 -6.98 10.29
N SER A 205 -14.96 -8.19 10.52
CA SER A 205 -15.77 -9.33 10.96
C SER A 205 -16.05 -9.16 12.46
N LYS A 206 -17.32 -9.20 12.86
CA LYS A 206 -17.69 -9.51 14.25
C LYS A 206 -17.69 -11.03 14.45
#